data_AF-A0A7R9PS22-F1
#
_entry.id   AF-A0A7R9PS22-F1
#
_cell.length_a   1.000
_cell.length_b   1.000
_cell.length_c   1.000
_cell.angle_alpha   90.00
_cell.angle_beta   90.00
_cell.angle_gamma   90.00
#
_symmetry.space_group_name_H-M   'P 1'
#
loop_
_entity.id
_entity.type
_entity.pdbx_description
1 polymer ?
#
loop_
_entity_poly.entity_id
_entity_poly.type
_entity_poly.pdbx_seq_one_letter_code
_entity_poly.pdbx_strand_id
1 'polypeptide(L)'
;FGVDTAVSVGKSSSGFYSSVISSSVWMWPCLGSTLPSLSCLHTVTEDNPAAISQLVTSDIDLEKMMKMEGEDPAVLLLRTLAAGLALNVKYGRAADLPSSALLQLMSVLAQTLNVDHRAALNRLTSKLPLEESSKESSQVEQALVRAEHLLDAQRTALEILANLCSGEDTDDDVMDQDSSENSDGFLSDPEDSEESVPLPATNFPLAVVTEVREGIVNHQLVSKVWDRTVYPAENVCQILDSHTRGALVCKKLATLRCRAFLCLNNLLTTLSVEDLGGPQLLSGLWINIGTLVFRQIVVYNPPKHGTGLAAPRVLLCLLLNTITHLWLCPPDLLSCQSSDTEGGKSSLSDLTLNLLLDMSLVNTLPPTKSSEREFLESATAALRATLQRLSQARVPCTRDLTQEDLQLMFKSEQRCSDANVRANLIRSVGSLGLILVNSTDMTTAHAMIKSIGRFLLEVCSRESELWLVAESLDTLMDVFGEDETDQAAADIALVDKLRALVPSLKYKVILH
;
A
#
# COMPACT_ATOMS: atom_id res chain seq x y z
N PHE A 1 -18.60 23.69 11.76
CA PHE A 1 -19.19 24.76 10.92
C PHE A 1 -18.72 24.52 9.50
N GLY A 2 -19.66 24.40 8.56
CA GLY A 2 -19.53 23.69 7.28
C GLY A 2 -18.58 24.31 6.25
N VAL A 3 -18.06 23.42 5.39
CA VAL A 3 -17.02 23.63 4.38
C VAL A 3 -17.61 24.11 3.02
N ASP A 4 -18.92 24.29 2.89
CA ASP A 4 -19.58 24.44 1.58
C ASP A 4 -19.70 25.87 1.02
N THR A 5 -18.82 26.81 1.37
CA THR A 5 -18.90 28.20 0.82
C THR A 5 -17.62 28.74 0.19
N ALA A 6 -16.59 27.93 -0.01
CA ALA A 6 -15.28 28.43 -0.46
C ALA A 6 -15.14 28.75 -1.96
N VAL A 7 -16.15 28.50 -2.81
CA VAL A 7 -15.97 28.52 -4.28
C VAL A 7 -16.32 29.87 -4.95
N SER A 8 -16.82 30.90 -4.24
CA SER A 8 -17.27 32.12 -4.93
C SER A 8 -16.88 33.47 -4.32
N VAL A 9 -15.58 33.73 -4.06
CA VAL A 9 -15.13 35.15 -3.88
C VAL A 9 -13.69 35.37 -4.36
N GLY A 10 -13.52 35.69 -5.65
CA GLY A 10 -12.22 36.03 -6.26
C GLY A 10 -11.60 37.38 -5.82
N LYS A 11 -12.07 38.01 -4.73
CA LYS A 11 -11.51 39.27 -4.19
C LYS A 11 -11.33 39.29 -2.66
N SER A 12 -11.55 38.18 -1.95
CA SER A 12 -11.40 38.09 -0.48
C SER A 12 -10.43 36.99 -0.02
N SER A 13 -9.74 36.31 -0.94
CA SER A 13 -8.83 35.21 -0.60
C SER A 13 -7.67 35.68 0.28
N SER A 14 -7.11 36.86 0.01
CA SER A 14 -6.00 37.40 0.82
C SER A 14 -6.37 37.65 2.29
N GLY A 15 -7.57 38.19 2.53
CA GLY A 15 -8.08 38.44 3.89
C GLY A 15 -8.45 37.16 4.64
N PHE A 16 -8.93 36.14 3.93
CA PHE A 16 -9.21 34.83 4.52
C PHE A 16 -7.93 34.14 5.01
N TYR A 17 -6.90 34.06 4.17
CA TYR A 17 -5.61 33.46 4.54
C TYR A 17 -4.93 34.25 5.66
N SER A 18 -4.94 35.58 5.59
CA SER A 18 -4.42 36.45 6.65
C SER A 18 -5.15 36.24 7.99
N SER A 19 -6.48 36.04 7.97
CA SER A 19 -7.27 35.75 9.17
C SER A 19 -6.94 34.37 9.78
N VAL A 20 -6.75 33.34 8.94
CA VAL A 20 -6.40 31.98 9.40
C VAL A 20 -4.98 31.96 10.00
N ILE A 21 -4.01 32.58 9.32
CA ILE A 21 -2.63 32.69 9.77
C ILE A 21 -2.54 33.52 11.06
N SER A 22 -3.19 34.70 11.09
CA SER A 22 -3.24 35.55 12.29
C SER A 22 -3.83 34.79 13.47
N SER A 23 -4.99 34.12 13.31
CA SER A 23 -5.60 33.34 14.39
C SER A 23 -4.66 32.26 14.91
N SER A 24 -3.91 31.59 14.03
CA SER A 24 -2.94 30.55 14.40
C SER A 24 -1.77 31.07 15.24
N VAL A 25 -1.27 32.27 14.92
CA VAL A 25 -0.12 32.90 15.61
C VAL A 25 -0.47 33.33 17.03
N TRP A 26 -1.68 33.86 17.29
CA TRP A 26 -2.09 34.34 18.62
C TRP A 26 -2.49 33.22 19.60
N MET A 27 -2.70 31.99 19.13
CA MET A 27 -3.22 30.87 19.94
C MET A 27 -2.15 29.96 20.55
N TRP A 28 -0.87 30.36 20.44
CA TRP A 28 0.32 29.60 20.80
C TRP A 28 0.39 28.99 22.22
N PRO A 29 -0.36 29.45 23.26
CA PRO A 29 -0.42 28.74 24.54
C PRO A 29 -1.53 27.66 24.64
N CYS A 30 -2.50 27.62 23.72
CA CYS A 30 -3.63 26.69 23.76
C CYS A 30 -3.61 25.74 22.57
N LEU A 31 -3.08 24.52 22.77
CA LEU A 31 -3.06 23.45 21.76
C LEU A 31 -4.45 23.18 21.15
N GLY A 32 -5.53 23.32 21.94
CA GLY A 32 -6.90 23.00 21.52
C GLY A 32 -7.44 23.83 20.34
N SER A 33 -6.99 25.08 20.17
CA SER A 33 -7.40 25.94 19.04
C SER A 33 -6.33 26.06 17.95
N THR A 34 -5.10 25.67 18.26
CA THR A 34 -3.96 25.68 17.34
C THR A 34 -4.04 24.53 16.33
N LEU A 35 -4.41 23.32 16.75
CA LEU A 35 -4.43 22.14 15.88
C LEU A 35 -5.41 22.24 14.69
N PRO A 36 -6.68 22.66 14.87
CA PRO A 36 -7.59 22.81 13.73
C PRO A 36 -7.10 23.86 12.73
N SER A 37 -6.49 24.94 13.23
CA SER A 37 -5.96 26.02 12.40
C SER A 37 -4.76 25.55 11.57
N LEU A 38 -3.83 24.80 12.17
CA LEU A 38 -2.71 24.19 11.46
C LEU A 38 -3.16 23.13 10.44
N SER A 39 -4.16 22.31 10.77
CA SER A 39 -4.71 21.33 9.83
C SER A 39 -5.37 22.01 8.63
N CYS A 40 -6.11 23.10 8.86
CA CYS A 40 -6.65 23.93 7.80
C CYS A 40 -5.52 24.53 6.95
N LEU A 41 -4.49 25.10 7.60
CA LEU A 41 -3.34 25.68 6.91
C LEU A 41 -2.59 24.65 6.04
N HIS A 42 -2.38 23.44 6.56
CA HIS A 42 -1.75 22.34 5.83
C HIS A 42 -2.53 22.02 4.54
N THR A 43 -3.86 21.95 4.64
CA THR A 43 -4.73 21.67 3.49
C THR A 43 -4.75 22.82 2.48
N VAL A 44 -4.87 24.08 2.94
CA VAL A 44 -4.99 25.22 2.00
C VAL A 44 -3.66 25.61 1.35
N THR A 45 -2.53 25.12 1.86
CA THR A 45 -1.20 25.34 1.29
C THR A 45 -0.79 24.25 0.31
N GLU A 46 -1.53 23.14 0.24
CA GLU A 46 -1.36 22.10 -0.77
C GLU A 46 -1.61 22.69 -2.17
N ASP A 47 -0.59 22.67 -3.03
CA ASP A 47 -0.59 23.21 -4.39
C ASP A 47 -1.15 24.64 -4.55
N ASN A 48 -0.97 25.47 -3.53
CA ASN A 48 -1.51 26.84 -3.52
C ASN A 48 -0.42 27.90 -3.29
N PRO A 49 0.16 28.47 -4.37
CA PRO A 49 1.22 29.47 -4.27
C PRO A 49 0.81 30.72 -3.48
N ALA A 50 -0.47 31.13 -3.54
CA ALA A 50 -0.94 32.31 -2.82
C ALA A 50 -0.93 32.08 -1.30
N ALA A 51 -1.42 30.92 -0.84
CA ALA A 51 -1.38 30.55 0.57
C ALA A 51 0.07 30.36 1.07
N ILE A 52 0.91 29.70 0.27
CA ILE A 52 2.34 29.51 0.58
C ILE A 52 3.04 30.87 0.73
N SER A 53 2.81 31.82 -0.19
CA SER A 53 3.44 33.14 -0.12
C SER A 53 3.12 33.87 1.19
N GLN A 54 1.87 33.75 1.69
CA GLN A 54 1.49 34.36 2.95
C GLN A 54 2.12 33.66 4.16
N LEU A 55 2.20 32.32 4.11
CA LEU A 55 2.85 31.53 5.15
C LEU A 55 4.34 31.87 5.28
N VAL A 56 5.05 32.00 4.15
CA VAL A 56 6.47 32.38 4.13
C VAL A 56 6.70 33.77 4.72
N THR A 57 5.75 34.69 4.54
CA THR A 57 5.83 36.05 5.12
C THR A 57 5.41 36.12 6.59
N SER A 58 4.91 35.02 7.16
CA SER A 58 4.44 34.98 8.55
C SER A 58 5.57 34.63 9.53
N ASP A 59 5.45 35.06 10.79
CA ASP A 59 6.41 34.75 11.86
C ASP A 59 6.27 33.30 12.42
N ILE A 60 5.72 32.36 11.64
CA ILE A 60 5.52 30.97 12.08
C ILE A 60 6.84 30.20 11.97
N ASP A 61 7.40 29.84 13.12
CA ASP A 61 8.62 29.03 13.21
C ASP A 61 8.30 27.52 13.15
N LEU A 62 8.17 27.00 11.93
CA LEU A 62 7.88 25.58 11.66
C LEU A 62 9.00 24.66 12.19
N GLU A 63 10.26 25.10 12.18
CA GLU A 63 11.38 24.28 12.63
C GLU A 63 11.33 24.06 14.15
N LYS A 64 11.02 25.12 14.90
CA LYS A 64 10.79 25.02 16.35
C LYS A 64 9.59 24.12 16.66
N MET A 65 8.52 24.20 15.88
CA MET A 65 7.35 23.34 16.05
C MET A 65 7.69 21.86 15.88
N MET A 66 8.44 21.50 14.83
CA MET A 66 8.89 20.12 14.60
C MET A 66 9.74 19.57 15.75
N LYS A 67 10.46 20.44 16.47
CA LYS A 67 11.35 20.10 17.60
C LYS A 67 10.64 20.09 18.97
N MET A 68 9.34 20.36 19.03
CA MET A 68 8.62 20.36 20.31
C MET A 68 8.66 18.99 21.00
N GLU A 69 9.05 18.97 22.27
CA GLU A 69 9.08 17.74 23.07
C GLU A 69 7.69 17.38 23.60
N GLY A 70 7.39 16.08 23.66
CA GLY A 70 6.16 15.57 24.24
C GLY A 70 5.60 14.35 23.51
N GLU A 71 5.14 13.38 24.29
CA GLU A 71 4.48 12.16 23.80
C GLU A 71 2.96 12.31 23.63
N ASP A 72 2.42 13.50 23.92
CA ASP A 72 1.00 13.76 23.79
C ASP A 72 0.56 13.67 22.32
N PRO A 73 -0.54 12.96 21.98
CA PRO A 73 -1.06 12.91 20.61
C PRO A 73 -1.30 14.27 19.97
N ALA A 74 -1.66 15.30 20.76
CA ALA A 74 -1.77 16.66 20.26
C ALA A 74 -0.41 17.25 19.83
N VAL A 75 0.64 16.98 20.60
CA VAL A 75 2.01 17.43 20.28
C VAL A 75 2.56 16.65 19.08
N LEU A 76 2.27 15.36 18.98
CA LEU A 76 2.59 14.55 17.81
C LEU A 76 1.93 15.13 16.55
N LEU A 77 0.61 15.35 16.57
CA LEU A 77 -0.12 15.93 15.44
C LEU A 77 0.44 17.30 15.04
N LEU A 78 0.75 18.17 16.02
CA LEU A 78 1.34 19.47 15.76
C LEU A 78 2.67 19.36 15.00
N ARG A 79 3.56 18.47 15.45
CA ARG A 79 4.86 18.24 14.81
C ARG A 79 4.69 17.72 13.38
N THR A 80 3.79 16.75 13.19
CA THR A 80 3.52 16.18 11.86
C THR A 80 2.96 17.23 10.91
N LEU A 81 2.01 18.07 11.36
CA LEU A 81 1.47 19.16 10.56
C LEU A 81 2.54 20.22 10.23
N ALA A 82 3.42 20.55 11.18
CA ALA A 82 4.53 21.46 10.93
C ALA A 82 5.51 20.91 9.89
N ALA A 83 5.80 19.60 9.94
CA ALA A 83 6.63 18.93 8.95
C ALA A 83 6.00 18.95 7.55
N GLY A 84 4.69 18.67 7.45
CA GLY A 84 3.96 18.77 6.18
C GLY A 84 3.91 20.19 5.63
N LEU A 85 3.68 21.19 6.49
CA LEU A 85 3.73 22.61 6.10
C LEU A 85 5.12 23.02 5.60
N ALA A 86 6.19 22.56 6.24
CA ALA A 86 7.55 22.84 5.81
C ALA A 86 7.81 22.29 4.40
N LEU A 87 7.28 21.10 4.10
CA LEU A 87 7.35 20.49 2.77
C LEU A 87 6.44 21.22 1.75
N ASN A 88 5.24 21.64 2.12
CA ASN A 88 4.32 22.40 1.26
C ASN A 88 4.91 23.76 0.87
N VAL A 89 5.63 24.44 1.76
CA VAL A 89 6.37 25.67 1.44
C VAL A 89 7.40 25.46 0.32
N LYS A 90 7.86 24.22 0.15
CA LYS A 90 8.76 23.79 -0.92
C LYS A 90 8.03 23.07 -2.06
N TYR A 91 6.71 23.22 -2.16
CA TYR A 91 5.88 22.59 -3.20
C TYR A 91 6.06 21.07 -3.28
N GLY A 92 6.18 20.41 -2.12
CA GLY A 92 6.39 18.95 -2.09
C GLY A 92 7.83 18.51 -2.36
N ARG A 93 8.73 19.41 -2.79
CA ARG A 93 10.10 19.06 -3.19
C ARG A 93 11.02 18.92 -1.99
N ALA A 94 11.30 17.67 -1.61
CA ALA A 94 12.18 17.36 -0.49
C ALA A 94 13.62 17.87 -0.68
N ALA A 95 14.11 17.92 -1.92
CA ALA A 95 15.45 18.40 -2.27
C ALA A 95 15.66 19.89 -1.94
N ASP A 96 14.58 20.67 -1.88
CA ASP A 96 14.63 22.10 -1.57
C ASP A 96 14.64 22.41 -0.06
N LEU A 97 14.47 21.38 0.78
CA LEU A 97 14.57 21.51 2.22
C LEU A 97 16.03 21.52 2.66
N PRO A 98 16.42 22.37 3.64
CA PRO A 98 17.72 22.23 4.29
C PRO A 98 17.89 20.83 4.87
N SER A 99 19.09 20.25 4.77
CA SER A 99 19.35 18.87 5.24
C SER A 99 18.97 18.66 6.71
N SER A 100 19.18 19.65 7.58
CA SER A 100 18.75 19.59 8.97
C SER A 100 17.22 19.51 9.13
N ALA A 101 16.48 20.23 8.31
CA ALA A 101 15.01 20.21 8.30
C ALA A 101 14.49 18.89 7.72
N LEU A 102 15.14 18.35 6.69
CA LEU A 102 14.78 17.07 6.10
C LEU A 102 15.02 15.90 7.08
N LEU A 103 16.17 15.87 7.76
CA LEU A 103 16.43 14.90 8.83
C LEU A 103 15.42 15.01 9.98
N GLN A 104 15.07 16.24 10.36
CA GLN A 104 14.04 16.48 11.37
C GLN A 104 12.66 16.00 10.91
N LEU A 105 12.30 16.22 9.64
CA LEU A 105 11.06 15.73 9.03
C LEU A 105 11.01 14.20 9.12
N MET A 106 12.06 13.50 8.66
CA MET A 106 12.12 12.04 8.70
C MET A 106 12.02 11.50 10.14
N SER A 107 12.65 12.17 11.10
CA SER A 107 12.54 11.83 12.53
C SER A 107 11.12 12.04 13.08
N VAL A 108 10.43 13.13 12.69
CA VAL A 108 9.04 13.39 13.09
C VAL A 108 8.10 12.32 12.54
N LEU A 109 8.24 11.97 11.25
CA LEU A 109 7.45 10.89 10.64
C LEU A 109 7.68 9.57 11.37
N ALA A 110 8.94 9.23 11.63
CA ALA A 110 9.32 8.02 12.33
C ALA A 110 8.74 7.94 13.74
N GLN A 111 8.80 9.03 14.51
CA GLN A 111 8.27 9.09 15.88
C GLN A 111 6.74 9.01 15.89
N THR A 112 6.08 9.66 14.93
CA THR A 112 4.61 9.64 14.79
C THR A 112 4.11 8.24 14.49
N LEU A 113 4.75 7.53 13.55
CA LEU A 113 4.39 6.18 13.16
C LEU A 113 4.82 5.11 14.18
N ASN A 114 5.73 5.44 15.10
CA ASN A 114 6.20 4.51 16.13
C ASN A 114 5.16 4.26 17.24
N VAL A 115 4.18 5.14 17.41
CA VAL A 115 3.16 5.00 18.45
C VAL A 115 2.15 3.92 18.06
N ASP A 116 1.97 2.90 18.90
CA ASP A 116 1.03 1.83 18.59
C ASP A 116 -0.44 2.25 18.80
N HIS A 117 -1.13 2.58 17.69
CA HIS A 117 -2.57 2.86 17.69
C HIS A 117 -3.40 1.71 18.25
N ARG A 118 -2.98 0.44 18.09
CA ARG A 118 -3.75 -0.71 18.58
C ARG A 118 -3.76 -0.74 20.10
N ALA A 119 -2.59 -0.60 20.73
CA ALA A 119 -2.48 -0.47 22.17
C ALA A 119 -3.22 0.78 22.70
N ALA A 120 -3.13 1.92 22.01
CA ALA A 120 -3.83 3.15 22.40
C ALA A 120 -5.36 2.97 22.36
N LEU A 121 -5.89 2.35 21.31
CA LEU A 121 -7.32 2.09 21.16
C LEU A 121 -7.83 1.03 22.14
N ASN A 122 -7.04 -0.02 22.42
CA ASN A 122 -7.38 -0.99 23.46
C ASN A 122 -7.54 -0.28 24.83
N ARG A 123 -6.57 0.56 25.22
CA ARG A 123 -6.64 1.37 26.44
C ARG A 123 -7.83 2.34 26.48
N LEU A 124 -8.25 2.87 25.32
CA LEU A 124 -9.45 3.70 25.21
C LEU A 124 -10.69 2.85 25.48
N THR A 125 -10.83 1.69 24.82
CA THR A 125 -12.02 0.83 24.99
C THR A 125 -12.21 0.32 26.40
N SER A 126 -11.12 0.09 27.16
CA SER A 126 -11.23 -0.27 28.58
C SER A 126 -11.86 0.82 29.46
N LYS A 127 -11.95 2.06 28.95
CA LYS A 127 -12.53 3.22 29.65
C LYS A 127 -13.93 3.60 29.13
N LEU A 128 -14.38 3.01 28.02
CA LEU A 128 -15.68 3.32 27.46
C LEU A 128 -16.79 2.64 28.29
N PRO A 129 -17.85 3.37 28.68
CA PRO A 129 -18.96 2.76 29.39
C PRO A 129 -19.71 1.81 28.46
N LEU A 130 -20.17 0.68 29.00
CA LEU A 130 -20.95 -0.32 28.26
C LEU A 130 -22.38 0.16 27.92
N GLU A 131 -22.88 1.16 28.66
CA GLU A 131 -24.18 1.79 28.43
C GLU A 131 -23.97 3.30 28.26
N GLU A 132 -24.49 3.89 27.18
CA GLU A 132 -24.46 5.35 26.93
C GLU A 132 -25.32 6.07 27.99
N SER A 133 -24.74 6.36 29.16
CA SER A 133 -25.34 7.29 30.10
C SER A 133 -25.16 8.73 29.60
N SER A 134 -26.20 9.56 29.71
CA SER A 134 -26.36 10.86 29.04
C SER A 134 -25.35 11.97 29.40
N LYS A 135 -24.30 11.68 30.18
CA LYS A 135 -23.14 12.55 30.39
C LYS A 135 -21.86 11.73 30.43
N GLU A 136 -21.11 11.76 29.34
CA GLU A 136 -19.76 11.22 29.30
C GLU A 136 -18.87 11.92 30.33
N SER A 137 -18.02 11.16 31.02
CA SER A 137 -17.01 11.73 31.91
C SER A 137 -16.00 12.54 31.10
N SER A 138 -15.58 13.69 31.60
CA SER A 138 -14.54 14.54 30.99
C SER A 138 -13.26 13.76 30.64
N GLN A 139 -12.96 12.68 31.38
CA GLN A 139 -11.83 11.80 31.10
C GLN A 139 -12.02 10.90 29.87
N VAL A 140 -13.24 10.44 29.59
CA VAL A 140 -13.56 9.61 28.42
C VAL A 140 -13.51 10.46 27.16
N GLU A 141 -14.11 11.64 27.23
CA GLU A 141 -14.06 12.66 26.19
C GLU A 141 -12.62 13.02 25.81
N GLN A 142 -11.76 13.27 26.80
CA GLN A 142 -10.33 13.50 26.55
C GLN A 142 -9.62 12.29 25.93
N ALA A 143 -9.96 11.06 26.34
CA ALA A 143 -9.37 9.86 25.77
C ALA A 143 -9.78 9.66 24.29
N LEU A 144 -11.03 9.99 23.94
CA LEU A 144 -11.53 9.98 22.56
C LEU A 144 -10.78 11.01 21.70
N VAL A 145 -10.68 12.27 22.17
CA VAL A 145 -9.92 13.32 21.49
C VAL A 145 -8.46 12.92 21.26
N ARG A 146 -7.81 12.31 22.26
CA ARG A 146 -6.42 11.83 22.14
C ARG A 146 -6.28 10.75 21.07
N ALA A 147 -7.23 9.81 20.99
CA ALA A 147 -7.23 8.78 19.97
C ALA A 147 -7.44 9.39 18.57
N GLU A 148 -8.35 10.35 18.42
CA GLU A 148 -8.54 11.08 17.17
C GLU A 148 -7.27 11.80 16.72
N HIS A 149 -6.62 12.56 17.62
CA HIS A 149 -5.36 13.24 17.31
C HIS A 149 -4.24 12.26 16.91
N LEU A 150 -4.14 11.10 17.58
CA LEU A 150 -3.16 10.08 17.23
C LEU A 150 -3.39 9.56 15.81
N LEU A 151 -4.62 9.18 15.49
CA LEU A 151 -4.96 8.67 14.16
C LEU A 151 -4.79 9.73 13.07
N ASP A 152 -5.13 10.99 13.35
CA ASP A 152 -4.91 12.10 12.42
C ASP A 152 -3.41 12.39 12.21
N ALA A 153 -2.60 12.29 13.26
CA ALA A 153 -1.14 12.46 13.15
C ALA A 153 -0.55 11.36 12.26
N GLN A 154 -0.91 10.10 12.50
CA GLN A 154 -0.42 8.98 11.72
C GLN A 154 -0.90 9.02 10.26
N ARG A 155 -2.17 9.40 10.03
CA ARG A 155 -2.69 9.61 8.68
C ARG A 155 -1.87 10.66 7.93
N THR A 156 -1.65 11.82 8.55
CA THR A 156 -0.87 12.92 7.96
C THR A 156 0.57 12.49 7.69
N ALA A 157 1.18 11.72 8.60
CA ALA A 157 2.54 11.21 8.40
C ALA A 157 2.63 10.25 7.21
N LEU A 158 1.63 9.39 7.01
CA LEU A 158 1.55 8.48 5.86
C LEU A 158 1.34 9.25 4.55
N GLU A 159 0.52 10.32 4.55
CA GLU A 159 0.31 11.18 3.38
C GLU A 159 1.60 11.91 2.98
N ILE A 160 2.31 12.50 3.95
CA ILE A 160 3.63 13.12 3.69
C ILE A 160 4.61 12.08 3.13
N LEU A 161 4.71 10.91 3.76
CA LEU A 161 5.63 9.86 3.32
C LEU A 161 5.29 9.32 1.92
N ALA A 162 4.00 9.15 1.61
CA ALA A 162 3.54 8.72 0.31
C ALA A 162 3.92 9.75 -0.78
N ASN A 163 3.75 11.05 -0.48
CA ASN A 163 4.12 12.13 -1.40
C ASN A 163 5.64 12.18 -1.63
N LEU A 164 6.45 11.97 -0.58
CA LEU A 164 7.91 11.87 -0.71
C LEU A 164 8.38 10.69 -1.58
N CYS A 165 7.52 9.68 -1.77
CA CYS A 165 7.79 8.48 -2.56
C CYS A 165 6.91 8.39 -3.82
N SER A 166 6.27 9.48 -4.21
CA SER A 166 5.60 9.60 -5.51
C SER A 166 6.64 10.23 -6.41
N GLY A 167 7.34 9.43 -7.23
CA GLY A 167 8.35 9.96 -8.15
C GLY A 167 7.76 11.13 -8.93
N GLU A 168 8.53 12.21 -9.11
CA GLU A 168 8.13 13.29 -10.00
C GLU A 168 7.80 12.63 -11.35
N ASP A 169 6.58 12.84 -11.86
CA ASP A 169 6.17 12.46 -13.20
C ASP A 169 7.06 13.22 -14.20
N THR A 170 8.31 12.78 -14.37
CA THR A 170 9.10 13.11 -15.54
C THR A 170 8.62 12.15 -16.60
N ASP A 171 7.67 12.65 -17.39
CA ASP A 171 7.23 12.11 -18.67
C ASP A 171 8.31 11.22 -19.31
N ASP A 172 8.08 9.90 -19.34
CA ASP A 172 8.80 8.95 -20.19
C ASP A 172 8.43 9.15 -21.69
N ASP A 173 7.99 10.36 -22.07
CA ASP A 173 7.77 10.80 -23.45
C ASP A 173 9.08 11.30 -24.09
N VAL A 174 10.22 10.66 -23.80
CA VAL A 174 11.33 10.68 -24.76
C VAL A 174 11.06 9.56 -25.76
N MET A 175 10.11 9.83 -26.64
CA MET A 175 10.07 9.18 -27.94
C MET A 175 11.47 9.36 -28.54
N ASP A 176 12.24 8.28 -28.65
CA ASP A 176 13.46 8.21 -29.44
C ASP A 176 13.10 8.51 -30.92
N GLN A 177 12.94 9.79 -31.23
CA GLN A 177 13.06 10.32 -32.57
C GLN A 177 14.53 10.63 -32.78
N ASP A 178 15.23 9.69 -33.41
CA ASP A 178 16.38 9.87 -34.29
C ASP A 178 16.86 8.46 -34.69
N SER A 179 17.12 8.07 -35.93
CA SER A 179 17.30 8.81 -37.17
C SER A 179 17.09 7.85 -38.34
N SER A 180 16.42 8.31 -39.39
CA SER A 180 16.54 7.73 -40.71
C SER A 180 17.86 8.14 -41.34
N GLU A 181 18.77 7.21 -41.62
CA GLU A 181 19.75 7.36 -42.71
C GLU A 181 19.95 6.03 -43.45
N ASN A 182 19.64 6.04 -44.75
CA ASN A 182 19.98 5.01 -45.72
C ASN A 182 21.51 4.93 -45.88
N SER A 183 22.09 3.73 -45.87
CA SER A 183 23.20 3.38 -46.76
C SER A 183 23.35 1.87 -46.93
N ASP A 184 23.13 1.39 -48.15
CA ASP A 184 23.56 0.07 -48.62
C ASP A 184 25.08 0.03 -48.83
N GLY A 185 25.75 -1.11 -48.57
CA GLY A 185 27.12 -1.34 -49.06
C GLY A 185 28.02 -2.38 -48.35
N PHE A 186 27.78 -3.66 -48.60
CA PHE A 186 28.75 -4.75 -48.93
C PHE A 186 30.10 -4.95 -48.16
N LEU A 187 30.21 -6.14 -47.53
CA LEU A 187 31.36 -7.06 -47.27
C LEU A 187 32.55 -6.71 -46.33
N SER A 188 32.70 -7.48 -45.23
CA SER A 188 33.70 -8.56 -44.99
C SER A 188 34.02 -8.76 -43.49
N ASP A 189 33.98 -10.01 -43.05
CA ASP A 189 34.32 -10.64 -41.75
C ASP A 189 35.85 -10.64 -41.44
N PRO A 190 36.41 -11.21 -40.34
CA PRO A 190 35.99 -11.38 -38.92
C PRO A 190 37.08 -10.96 -37.87
N GLU A 191 36.78 -11.19 -36.58
CA GLU A 191 37.69 -11.36 -35.42
C GLU A 191 38.44 -10.14 -34.86
N ASP A 192 38.01 -9.65 -33.69
CA ASP A 192 38.89 -9.64 -32.52
C ASP A 192 38.09 -9.59 -31.20
N SER A 193 38.54 -10.38 -30.25
CA SER A 193 37.97 -10.61 -28.93
C SER A 193 38.36 -9.48 -27.96
N GLU A 194 37.38 -8.71 -27.48
CA GLU A 194 37.54 -7.85 -26.30
C GLU A 194 36.44 -8.11 -25.27
N GLU A 195 36.87 -8.81 -24.22
CA GLU A 195 36.47 -8.70 -22.81
C GLU A 195 35.19 -7.88 -22.52
N SER A 196 34.08 -8.58 -22.31
CA SER A 196 32.82 -8.02 -21.82
C SER A 196 32.98 -7.52 -20.38
N VAL A 197 33.37 -6.25 -20.24
CA VAL A 197 33.21 -5.50 -19.00
C VAL A 197 31.70 -5.48 -18.66
N PRO A 198 31.25 -5.98 -17.50
CA PRO A 198 29.86 -5.85 -17.12
C PRO A 198 29.56 -4.37 -16.94
N LEU A 199 28.78 -3.80 -17.85
CA LEU A 199 28.15 -2.51 -17.66
C LEU A 199 27.32 -2.61 -16.37
N PRO A 200 27.53 -1.75 -15.36
CA PRO A 200 26.65 -1.73 -14.21
C PRO A 200 25.27 -1.32 -14.73
N ALA A 201 24.31 -2.23 -14.66
CA ALA A 201 22.90 -1.89 -14.81
C ALA A 201 22.46 -1.08 -13.57
N THR A 202 22.97 0.15 -13.48
CA THR A 202 22.49 1.20 -12.59
C THR A 202 21.78 2.23 -13.46
N ASN A 203 20.55 1.92 -13.85
CA ASN A 203 19.57 2.93 -14.25
C ASN A 203 18.31 2.67 -13.42
N PHE A 204 18.45 2.81 -12.09
CA PHE A 204 17.32 3.25 -11.30
C PHE A 204 17.28 4.78 -11.47
N PRO A 205 16.17 5.36 -11.94
CA PRO A 205 15.92 6.76 -11.65
C PRO A 205 16.05 6.90 -10.13
N LEU A 206 16.90 7.80 -9.65
CA LEU A 206 16.91 8.23 -8.25
C LEU A 206 15.59 8.99 -8.00
N ALA A 207 14.47 8.28 -8.00
CA ALA A 207 13.13 8.85 -7.91
C ALA A 207 12.84 9.44 -6.52
N VAL A 208 13.69 9.13 -5.52
CA VAL A 208 13.65 9.68 -4.17
C VAL A 208 15.01 10.23 -3.81
N VAL A 209 15.00 11.43 -3.23
CA VAL A 209 16.20 12.11 -2.69
C VAL A 209 16.95 11.17 -1.74
N THR A 210 18.28 11.08 -1.87
CA THR A 210 19.11 10.11 -1.13
C THR A 210 18.90 10.18 0.39
N GLU A 211 18.78 11.38 0.95
CA GLU A 211 18.53 11.60 2.38
C GLU A 211 17.15 11.09 2.82
N VAL A 212 16.14 11.15 1.95
CA VAL A 212 14.80 10.58 2.22
C VAL A 212 14.89 9.06 2.22
N ARG A 213 15.55 8.47 1.21
CA ARG A 213 15.79 7.03 1.14
C ARG A 213 16.55 6.51 2.37
N GLU A 214 17.63 7.16 2.76
CA GLU A 214 18.38 6.81 3.98
C GLU A 214 17.52 6.97 5.23
N GLY A 215 16.72 8.04 5.32
CA GLY A 215 15.76 8.25 6.40
C GLY A 215 14.72 7.13 6.50
N ILE A 216 14.22 6.62 5.37
CA ILE A 216 13.29 5.50 5.32
C ILE A 216 13.92 4.23 5.91
N VAL A 217 15.14 3.90 5.46
CA VAL A 217 15.86 2.70 5.89
C VAL A 217 16.25 2.80 7.36
N ASN A 218 16.92 3.88 7.76
CA ASN A 218 17.43 4.07 9.12
C ASN A 218 16.32 4.09 10.18
N HIS A 219 15.14 4.62 9.84
CA HIS A 219 14.00 4.64 10.73
C HIS A 219 13.04 3.46 10.57
N GLN A 220 13.34 2.49 9.71
CA GLN A 220 12.50 1.31 9.44
C GLN A 220 11.05 1.69 9.10
N LEU A 221 10.88 2.72 8.25
CA LEU A 221 9.56 3.28 7.97
C LEU A 221 8.63 2.26 7.28
N VAL A 222 9.16 1.37 6.45
CA VAL A 222 8.37 0.30 5.79
C VAL A 222 7.64 -0.57 6.81
N SER A 223 8.33 -1.02 7.86
CA SER A 223 7.72 -1.82 8.94
C SER A 223 6.68 -1.01 9.72
N LYS A 224 6.96 0.26 9.99
CA LYS A 224 6.03 1.13 10.73
C LYS A 224 4.75 1.42 9.94
N VAL A 225 4.88 1.63 8.62
CA VAL A 225 3.75 1.77 7.69
C VAL A 225 2.93 0.49 7.69
N TRP A 226 3.59 -0.67 7.59
CA TRP A 226 2.92 -1.98 7.65
C TRP A 226 2.09 -2.15 8.93
N ASP A 227 2.62 -1.79 10.10
CA ASP A 227 1.88 -1.90 11.35
C ASP A 227 0.61 -1.04 11.40
N ARG A 228 0.55 0.04 10.58
CA ARG A 228 -0.65 0.89 10.46
C ARG A 228 -1.74 0.29 9.59
N THR A 229 -1.45 -0.79 8.85
CA THR A 229 -2.45 -1.54 8.07
C THR A 229 -3.29 -2.49 8.93
N VAL A 230 -2.86 -2.75 10.18
CA VAL A 230 -3.42 -3.77 11.06
C VAL A 230 -4.43 -3.17 12.04
N TYR A 231 -5.63 -3.76 12.07
CA TYR A 231 -6.67 -3.38 13.03
C TYR A 231 -6.37 -3.89 14.46
N PRO A 232 -6.83 -3.18 15.51
CA PRO A 232 -6.92 -3.71 16.87
C PRO A 232 -7.88 -4.91 16.93
N ALA A 233 -7.79 -5.71 17.99
CA ALA A 233 -8.61 -6.90 18.23
C ALA A 233 -10.12 -6.67 17.96
N GLU A 234 -10.84 -7.69 17.49
CA GLU A 234 -12.21 -7.57 16.99
C GLU A 234 -13.15 -7.02 18.06
N ASN A 235 -12.97 -7.45 19.31
CA ASN A 235 -13.71 -6.93 20.46
C ASN A 235 -13.47 -5.42 20.69
N VAL A 236 -12.23 -4.92 20.52
CA VAL A 236 -11.91 -3.48 20.62
C VAL A 236 -12.67 -2.72 19.53
N CYS A 237 -12.65 -3.25 18.32
CA CYS A 237 -13.35 -2.69 17.18
C CYS A 237 -14.87 -2.62 17.38
N GLN A 238 -15.48 -3.69 17.89
CA GLN A 238 -16.92 -3.75 18.20
C GLN A 238 -17.33 -2.76 19.31
N ILE A 239 -16.52 -2.64 20.37
CA ILE A 239 -16.78 -1.68 21.46
C ILE A 239 -16.75 -0.24 20.92
N LEU A 240 -15.76 0.09 20.08
CA LEU A 240 -15.69 1.42 19.47
C LEU A 240 -16.92 1.70 18.59
N ASP A 241 -17.36 0.75 17.77
CA ASP A 241 -18.51 0.95 16.87
C ASP A 241 -19.83 1.14 17.62
N SER A 242 -19.98 0.48 18.77
CA SER A 242 -21.17 0.60 19.61
C SER A 242 -21.32 1.96 20.28
N HIS A 243 -20.24 2.74 20.37
CA HIS A 243 -20.23 4.07 20.98
C HIS A 243 -20.34 5.15 19.91
N THR A 244 -21.25 6.12 20.06
CA THR A 244 -21.52 7.15 19.02
C THR A 244 -20.25 7.86 18.52
N ARG A 245 -19.38 8.30 19.43
CA ARG A 245 -18.10 8.92 19.08
C ARG A 245 -16.98 7.90 18.80
N GLY A 246 -17.09 6.69 19.32
CA GLY A 246 -16.14 5.61 19.01
C GLY A 246 -16.26 5.17 17.55
N ALA A 247 -17.47 5.21 16.98
CA ALA A 247 -17.70 4.97 15.57
C ALA A 247 -16.95 5.98 14.66
N LEU A 248 -16.75 7.23 15.11
CA LEU A 248 -15.89 8.19 14.40
C LEU A 248 -14.43 7.76 14.42
N VAL A 249 -13.95 7.23 15.55
CA VAL A 249 -12.60 6.66 15.67
C VAL A 249 -12.43 5.45 14.74
N CYS A 250 -13.44 4.58 14.63
CA CYS A 250 -13.45 3.47 13.66
C CYS A 250 -13.33 3.96 12.22
N LYS A 251 -14.06 5.01 11.84
CA LYS A 251 -13.95 5.63 10.51
C LYS A 251 -12.54 6.16 10.24
N LYS A 252 -11.97 6.91 11.19
CA LYS A 252 -10.59 7.42 11.08
C LYS A 252 -9.57 6.27 10.97
N LEU A 253 -9.79 5.17 11.69
CA LEU A 253 -8.94 3.99 11.64
C LEU A 253 -9.01 3.27 10.29
N ALA A 254 -10.20 3.18 9.69
CA ALA A 254 -10.36 2.66 8.33
C ALA A 254 -9.65 3.54 7.29
N THR A 255 -9.76 4.87 7.41
CA THR A 255 -9.00 5.80 6.58
C THR A 255 -7.49 5.64 6.77
N LEU A 256 -7.01 5.53 8.01
CA LEU A 256 -5.59 5.30 8.32
C LEU A 256 -5.07 4.06 7.60
N ARG A 257 -5.83 2.97 7.66
CA ARG A 257 -5.49 1.71 7.00
C ARG A 257 -5.36 1.86 5.48
N CYS A 258 -6.30 2.55 4.83
CA CYS A 258 -6.23 2.80 3.38
C CYS A 258 -5.02 3.67 3.01
N ARG A 259 -4.74 4.72 3.80
CA ARG A 259 -3.54 5.56 3.62
C ARG A 259 -2.24 4.79 3.83
N ALA A 260 -2.23 3.82 4.74
CA ALA A 260 -1.06 2.98 4.96
C ALA A 260 -0.78 2.08 3.74
N PHE A 261 -1.80 1.48 3.14
CA PHE A 261 -1.63 0.70 1.90
C PHE A 261 -1.21 1.56 0.72
N LEU A 262 -1.77 2.78 0.58
CA LEU A 262 -1.35 3.72 -0.46
C LEU A 262 0.12 4.12 -0.30
N CYS A 263 0.53 4.47 0.92
CA CYS A 263 1.93 4.76 1.24
C CYS A 263 2.83 3.56 0.94
N LEU A 264 2.39 2.35 1.29
CA LEU A 264 3.14 1.12 1.03
C LEU A 264 3.29 0.88 -0.48
N ASN A 265 2.24 1.09 -1.28
CA ASN A 265 2.31 1.01 -2.74
C ASN A 265 3.38 1.96 -3.30
N ASN A 266 3.44 3.20 -2.84
CA ASN A 266 4.40 4.19 -3.31
C ASN A 266 5.84 3.84 -2.88
N LEU A 267 6.01 3.32 -1.66
CA LEU A 267 7.31 2.80 -1.20
C LEU A 267 7.76 1.61 -2.06
N LEU A 268 6.87 0.65 -2.32
CA LEU A 268 7.17 -0.57 -3.09
C LEU A 268 7.48 -0.29 -4.56
N THR A 269 6.84 0.72 -5.16
CA THR A 269 7.06 1.11 -6.56
C THR A 269 8.36 1.90 -6.74
N THR A 270 8.89 2.50 -5.66
CA THR A 270 10.02 3.43 -5.76
C THR A 270 11.32 2.90 -5.18
N LEU A 271 11.29 2.11 -4.11
CA LEU A 271 12.49 1.64 -3.40
C LEU A 271 13.05 0.33 -3.95
N SER A 272 14.37 0.14 -3.83
CA SER A 272 15.02 -1.14 -4.14
C SER A 272 14.59 -2.25 -3.17
N VAL A 273 14.83 -3.52 -3.52
CA VAL A 273 14.50 -4.65 -2.65
C VAL A 273 15.28 -4.61 -1.34
N GLU A 274 16.52 -4.15 -1.40
CA GLU A 274 17.41 -3.99 -0.25
C GLU A 274 16.88 -2.92 0.71
N ASP A 275 16.49 -1.75 0.18
CA ASP A 275 15.94 -0.66 0.98
C ASP A 275 14.56 -1.00 1.58
N LEU A 276 13.83 -1.91 0.92
CA LEU A 276 12.54 -2.43 1.40
C LEU A 276 12.68 -3.46 2.52
N GLY A 277 13.89 -3.88 2.89
CA GLY A 277 14.13 -4.90 3.94
C GLY A 277 14.33 -6.31 3.41
N GLY A 278 14.58 -6.46 2.11
CA GLY A 278 15.01 -7.68 1.46
C GLY A 278 13.88 -8.60 0.97
N PRO A 279 14.23 -9.67 0.23
CA PRO A 279 13.28 -10.58 -0.40
C PRO A 279 12.30 -11.27 0.57
N GLN A 280 12.77 -11.59 1.78
CA GLN A 280 11.96 -12.28 2.79
C GLN A 280 10.83 -11.39 3.30
N LEU A 281 11.11 -10.11 3.57
CA LEU A 281 10.08 -9.17 4.02
C LEU A 281 9.05 -8.94 2.91
N LEU A 282 9.49 -8.78 1.66
CA LEU A 282 8.59 -8.62 0.51
C LEU A 282 7.68 -9.84 0.31
N SER A 283 8.22 -11.06 0.46
CA SER A 283 7.43 -12.28 0.37
C SER A 283 6.38 -12.34 1.49
N GLY A 284 6.74 -11.95 2.71
CA GLY A 284 5.82 -11.82 3.83
C GLY A 284 4.72 -10.78 3.59
N LEU A 285 5.09 -9.61 3.05
CA LEU A 285 4.14 -8.56 2.67
C LEU A 285 3.14 -9.09 1.62
N TRP A 286 3.63 -9.76 0.57
CA TRP A 286 2.78 -10.33 -0.47
C TRP A 286 1.74 -11.29 0.10
N ILE A 287 2.15 -12.26 0.91
CA ILE A 287 1.27 -13.24 1.55
C ILE A 287 0.24 -12.55 2.46
N ASN A 288 0.69 -11.62 3.30
CA ASN A 288 -0.19 -10.96 4.26
C ASN A 288 -1.21 -10.05 3.56
N ILE A 289 -0.78 -9.25 2.56
CA ILE A 289 -1.68 -8.40 1.78
C ILE A 289 -2.66 -9.27 1.00
N GLY A 290 -2.19 -10.34 0.34
CA GLY A 290 -3.02 -11.26 -0.43
C GLY A 290 -4.10 -11.91 0.44
N THR A 291 -3.73 -12.38 1.64
CA THR A 291 -4.68 -12.94 2.61
C THR A 291 -5.78 -11.95 2.98
N LEU A 292 -5.43 -10.68 3.19
CA LEU A 292 -6.41 -9.63 3.49
C LEU A 292 -7.34 -9.35 2.31
N VAL A 293 -6.78 -9.16 1.11
CA VAL A 293 -7.50 -8.83 -0.12
C VAL A 293 -8.48 -9.94 -0.50
N PHE A 294 -8.00 -11.19 -0.61
CA PHE A 294 -8.85 -12.29 -1.08
C PHE A 294 -9.92 -12.67 -0.06
N ARG A 295 -9.62 -12.58 1.25
CA ARG A 295 -10.64 -12.73 2.29
C ARG A 295 -11.75 -11.68 2.14
N GLN A 296 -11.38 -10.41 1.98
CA GLN A 296 -12.34 -9.32 1.85
C GLN A 296 -13.24 -9.50 0.63
N ILE A 297 -12.67 -9.80 -0.55
CA ILE A 297 -13.43 -10.02 -1.78
C ILE A 297 -14.45 -11.16 -1.61
N VAL A 298 -14.04 -12.27 -0.96
CA VAL A 298 -14.91 -13.44 -0.74
C VAL A 298 -16.06 -13.12 0.22
N VAL A 299 -15.80 -12.35 1.29
CA VAL A 299 -16.83 -11.99 2.28
C VAL A 299 -17.91 -11.09 1.66
N TYR A 300 -17.53 -10.14 0.82
CA TYR A 300 -18.47 -9.13 0.30
C TYR A 300 -19.13 -9.49 -1.02
N ASN A 301 -18.51 -10.36 -1.80
CA ASN A 301 -19.11 -10.94 -2.99
C ASN A 301 -19.24 -12.47 -2.83
N PRO A 302 -20.12 -12.94 -1.92
CA PRO A 302 -20.30 -14.36 -1.68
C PRO A 302 -20.85 -15.04 -2.94
N PRO A 303 -20.51 -16.33 -3.17
CA PRO A 303 -20.92 -17.05 -4.36
C PRO A 303 -22.46 -17.11 -4.49
N LYS A 304 -22.97 -16.69 -5.65
CA LYS A 304 -24.38 -16.80 -6.01
C LYS A 304 -24.68 -18.29 -6.27
N HIS A 305 -25.27 -18.96 -5.26
CA HIS A 305 -25.73 -20.36 -5.23
C HIS A 305 -24.70 -21.43 -4.82
N GLY A 306 -24.99 -22.13 -3.70
CA GLY A 306 -25.07 -23.60 -3.61
C GLY A 306 -23.85 -24.49 -3.90
N THR A 307 -22.74 -23.97 -4.40
CA THR A 307 -21.50 -24.76 -4.49
C THR A 307 -20.83 -24.69 -3.12
N GLY A 308 -20.94 -25.78 -2.35
CA GLY A 308 -20.34 -25.95 -1.03
C GLY A 308 -18.81 -25.88 -1.03
N LEU A 309 -18.24 -24.72 -1.36
CA LEU A 309 -16.90 -24.35 -0.92
C LEU A 309 -17.09 -23.61 0.40
N ALA A 310 -16.85 -24.33 1.49
CA ALA A 310 -16.57 -23.72 2.77
C ALA A 310 -15.46 -22.68 2.55
N ALA A 311 -15.79 -21.38 2.63
CA ALA A 311 -14.83 -20.30 2.77
C ALA A 311 -13.70 -20.62 3.78
N PRO A 312 -13.93 -21.42 4.84
CA PRO A 312 -12.86 -21.97 5.68
C PRO A 312 -11.77 -22.76 4.94
N ARG A 313 -12.04 -23.55 3.90
CA ARG A 313 -11.04 -24.47 3.30
C ARG A 313 -10.00 -23.76 2.44
N VAL A 314 -10.39 -22.73 1.70
CA VAL A 314 -9.45 -21.94 0.88
C VAL A 314 -8.60 -21.04 1.78
N LEU A 315 -9.20 -20.45 2.81
CA LEU A 315 -8.47 -19.72 3.86
C LEU A 315 -7.51 -20.64 4.63
N LEU A 316 -7.93 -21.87 4.94
CA LEU A 316 -7.12 -22.88 5.61
C LEU A 316 -5.95 -23.37 4.73
N CYS A 317 -6.11 -23.46 3.40
CA CYS A 317 -5.00 -23.79 2.49
C CYS A 317 -3.96 -22.66 2.44
N LEU A 318 -4.41 -21.40 2.37
CA LEU A 318 -3.52 -20.23 2.44
C LEU A 318 -2.75 -20.18 3.77
N LEU A 319 -3.40 -20.54 4.88
CA LEU A 319 -2.79 -20.55 6.22
C LEU A 319 -1.86 -21.74 6.46
N LEU A 320 -2.21 -22.94 5.97
CA LEU A 320 -1.37 -24.12 6.10
C LEU A 320 -0.04 -23.96 5.34
N ASN A 321 -0.05 -23.32 4.16
CA ASN A 321 1.18 -23.03 3.42
C ASN A 321 2.11 -22.05 4.15
N THR A 322 1.57 -21.08 4.90
CA THR A 322 2.39 -20.14 5.70
C THR A 322 3.07 -20.80 6.90
N ILE A 323 2.47 -21.84 7.49
CA ILE A 323 3.02 -22.54 8.65
C ILE A 323 4.22 -23.43 8.27
N THR A 324 4.24 -23.98 7.06
CA THR A 324 5.42 -24.71 6.53
C THR A 324 6.64 -23.82 6.37
N HIS A 325 6.47 -22.50 6.13
CA HIS A 325 7.58 -21.55 5.94
C HIS A 325 8.19 -21.01 7.22
N LEU A 326 7.41 -20.86 8.30
CA LEU A 326 7.97 -20.46 9.60
C LEU A 326 8.81 -21.57 10.25
N TRP A 327 8.76 -22.80 9.73
CA TRP A 327 9.45 -23.98 10.28
C TRP A 327 10.84 -24.25 9.68
N LEU A 328 11.30 -23.42 8.72
CA LEU A 328 12.63 -23.53 8.09
C LEU A 328 13.62 -22.45 8.57
N CYS A 329 13.56 -22.11 9.86
CA CYS A 329 14.64 -21.38 10.52
C CYS A 329 15.76 -22.37 10.94
N PRO A 330 17.06 -22.07 10.75
CA PRO A 330 18.13 -23.01 11.10
C PRO A 330 18.18 -23.27 12.62
N PRO A 331 18.65 -24.47 13.04
CA PRO A 331 18.53 -24.95 14.43
C PRO A 331 19.46 -24.26 15.45
N ASP A 332 20.11 -23.14 15.13
CA ASP A 332 21.20 -22.59 15.95
C ASP A 332 20.78 -21.55 17.00
N LEU A 333 19.47 -21.38 17.27
CA LEU A 333 18.95 -20.48 18.31
C LEU A 333 18.28 -21.17 19.51
N LEU A 334 18.35 -22.51 19.59
CA LEU A 334 17.88 -23.29 20.75
C LEU A 334 19.06 -23.83 21.58
N SER A 335 19.87 -22.91 22.12
CA SER A 335 20.77 -23.22 23.23
C SER A 335 20.28 -22.56 24.51
N CYS A 336 19.13 -23.00 25.02
CA CYS A 336 18.76 -22.78 26.42
C CYS A 336 18.35 -24.12 27.04
N GLN A 337 19.19 -24.58 27.96
CA GLN A 337 18.99 -25.75 28.80
C GLN A 337 17.72 -25.62 29.64
N SER A 338 16.93 -26.68 29.72
CA SER A 338 16.33 -27.10 30.99
C SER A 338 15.86 -28.56 30.93
N SER A 339 16.36 -29.28 31.94
CA SER A 339 16.06 -30.63 32.40
C SER A 339 14.58 -31.00 32.51
N ASP A 340 14.30 -32.27 32.21
CA ASP A 340 13.34 -33.19 32.85
C ASP A 340 12.09 -32.60 33.50
N THR A 341 10.91 -32.86 32.92
CA THR A 341 9.83 -33.60 33.60
C THR A 341 8.70 -33.96 32.63
N GLU A 342 8.12 -35.12 32.90
CA GLU A 342 7.18 -35.90 32.08
C GLU A 342 5.79 -35.27 31.91
N GLY A 343 5.13 -35.63 30.81
CA GLY A 343 3.68 -35.90 30.83
C GLY A 343 2.74 -34.75 30.42
N GLY A 344 2.61 -34.53 29.12
CA GLY A 344 1.50 -33.75 28.56
C GLY A 344 1.50 -33.76 27.04
N LYS A 345 0.84 -34.74 26.42
CA LYS A 345 0.52 -34.69 24.98
C LYS A 345 -0.49 -33.56 24.77
N SER A 346 -0.02 -32.33 24.53
CA SER A 346 -0.87 -31.34 23.86
C SER A 346 -1.08 -31.83 22.43
N SER A 347 -2.32 -32.11 22.10
CA SER A 347 -2.67 -32.66 20.80
C SER A 347 -2.40 -31.61 19.71
N LEU A 348 -1.99 -32.03 18.51
CA LEU A 348 -1.91 -31.14 17.34
C LEU A 348 -3.21 -30.36 17.11
N SER A 349 -4.36 -30.86 17.59
CA SER A 349 -5.62 -30.14 17.64
C SER A 349 -5.62 -28.93 18.57
N ASP A 350 -4.94 -28.95 19.72
CA ASP A 350 -4.92 -27.81 20.66
C ASP A 350 -4.04 -26.67 20.16
N LEU A 351 -2.94 -26.98 19.47
CA LEU A 351 -2.09 -25.97 18.83
C LEU A 351 -2.76 -25.37 17.59
N THR A 352 -3.46 -26.21 16.80
CA THR A 352 -4.26 -25.75 15.65
C THR A 352 -5.46 -24.91 16.09
N LEU A 353 -6.08 -25.24 17.23
CA LEU A 353 -7.16 -24.44 17.82
C LEU A 353 -6.63 -23.11 18.37
N ASN A 354 -5.46 -23.09 19.01
CA ASN A 354 -4.83 -21.86 19.48
C ASN A 354 -4.37 -20.96 18.32
N LEU A 355 -3.91 -21.52 17.20
CA LEU A 355 -3.65 -20.77 15.96
C LEU A 355 -4.95 -20.30 15.29
N LEU A 356 -6.03 -21.09 15.30
CA LEU A 356 -7.36 -20.66 14.83
C LEU A 356 -7.98 -19.57 15.72
N LEU A 357 -7.68 -19.58 17.03
CA LEU A 357 -8.05 -18.53 17.98
C LEU A 357 -7.19 -17.27 17.78
N ASP A 358 -5.91 -17.41 17.41
CA ASP A 358 -5.08 -16.31 16.90
C ASP A 358 -5.57 -15.80 15.53
N MET A 359 -6.26 -16.61 14.73
CA MET A 359 -6.91 -16.17 13.49
C MET A 359 -8.21 -15.36 13.72
N SER A 360 -8.65 -15.19 14.98
CA SER A 360 -9.56 -14.10 15.34
C SER A 360 -8.87 -12.71 15.29
N LEU A 361 -7.54 -12.63 15.11
CA LEU A 361 -6.78 -11.36 15.03
C LEU A 361 -6.73 -10.69 13.65
N VAL A 362 -7.39 -11.20 12.61
CA VAL A 362 -7.59 -10.41 11.38
C VAL A 362 -8.94 -9.70 11.48
N ASN A 363 -8.91 -8.65 12.30
CA ASN A 363 -10.08 -7.97 12.84
C ASN A 363 -10.82 -7.20 11.74
N THR A 364 -12.11 -7.50 11.55
CA THR A 364 -12.99 -6.72 10.66
C THR A 364 -14.10 -6.08 11.48
N LEU A 365 -14.07 -4.75 11.64
CA LEU A 365 -15.32 -4.00 11.56
C LEU A 365 -15.88 -4.18 10.15
N PRO A 366 -17.20 -4.27 9.95
CA PRO A 366 -17.77 -4.15 8.61
C PRO A 366 -17.53 -2.71 8.11
N PRO A 367 -16.64 -2.45 7.14
CA PRO A 367 -16.60 -1.16 6.48
C PRO A 367 -17.98 -0.78 5.92
N THR A 368 -18.28 0.51 5.97
CA THR A 368 -19.26 1.07 5.04
C THR A 368 -18.84 0.72 3.61
N LYS A 369 -19.81 0.49 2.70
CA LYS A 369 -19.49 0.09 1.31
C LYS A 369 -18.45 0.99 0.63
N SER A 370 -18.40 2.29 0.96
CA SER A 370 -17.40 3.23 0.45
C SER A 370 -15.99 2.96 0.99
N SER A 371 -15.87 2.74 2.31
CA SER A 371 -14.59 2.43 2.96
C SER A 371 -14.01 1.09 2.51
N GLU A 372 -14.86 0.16 2.08
CA GLU A 372 -14.41 -1.11 1.53
C GLU A 372 -13.75 -0.94 0.18
N ARG A 373 -14.39 -0.17 -0.72
CA ARG A 373 -13.86 0.08 -2.06
C ARG A 373 -12.44 0.68 -1.96
N GLU A 374 -12.29 1.73 -1.17
CA GLU A 374 -11.01 2.40 -0.94
C GLU A 374 -9.95 1.44 -0.37
N PHE A 375 -10.36 0.57 0.56
CA PHE A 375 -9.49 -0.47 1.11
C PHE A 375 -9.04 -1.45 0.03
N LEU A 376 -9.97 -2.01 -0.75
CA LEU A 376 -9.64 -2.97 -1.79
C LEU A 376 -8.76 -2.35 -2.88
N GLU A 377 -9.06 -1.13 -3.33
CA GLU A 377 -8.26 -0.41 -4.32
C GLU A 377 -6.82 -0.22 -3.82
N SER A 378 -6.64 0.35 -2.62
CA SER A 378 -5.32 0.60 -2.05
C SER A 378 -4.54 -0.67 -1.72
N ALA A 379 -5.18 -1.68 -1.12
CA ALA A 379 -4.53 -2.94 -0.77
C ALA A 379 -4.18 -3.78 -2.00
N THR A 380 -5.01 -3.80 -3.04
CA THR A 380 -4.69 -4.50 -4.30
C THR A 380 -3.58 -3.80 -5.09
N ALA A 381 -3.50 -2.47 -5.03
CA ALA A 381 -2.37 -1.72 -5.58
C ALA A 381 -1.07 -2.10 -4.87
N ALA A 382 -1.05 -2.12 -3.54
CA ALA A 382 0.12 -2.56 -2.76
C ALA A 382 0.49 -4.03 -3.03
N LEU A 383 -0.51 -4.91 -3.18
CA LEU A 383 -0.30 -6.32 -3.56
C LEU A 383 0.43 -6.43 -4.90
N ARG A 384 -0.08 -5.71 -5.91
CA ARG A 384 0.50 -5.66 -7.25
C ARG A 384 1.93 -5.12 -7.20
N ALA A 385 2.15 -4.00 -6.53
CA ALA A 385 3.49 -3.40 -6.39
C ALA A 385 4.48 -4.35 -5.70
N THR A 386 4.03 -5.10 -4.69
CA THR A 386 4.87 -6.12 -4.03
C THR A 386 5.27 -7.22 -5.02
N LEU A 387 4.32 -7.74 -5.78
CA LEU A 387 4.57 -8.79 -6.77
C LEU A 387 5.48 -8.32 -7.92
N GLN A 388 5.25 -7.12 -8.42
CA GLN A 388 6.09 -6.50 -9.44
C GLN A 388 7.53 -6.38 -8.95
N ARG A 389 7.73 -5.93 -7.70
CA ARG A 389 9.06 -5.82 -7.10
C ARG A 389 9.74 -7.18 -6.90
N LEU A 390 8.99 -8.20 -6.47
CA LEU A 390 9.49 -9.58 -6.36
C LEU A 390 9.90 -10.15 -7.73
N SER A 391 9.11 -9.87 -8.77
CA SER A 391 9.39 -10.25 -10.15
C SER A 391 10.67 -9.62 -10.69
N GLN A 392 10.82 -8.31 -10.54
CA GLN A 392 12.01 -7.57 -10.99
C GLN A 392 13.29 -8.05 -10.32
N ALA A 393 13.23 -8.35 -9.01
CA ALA A 393 14.37 -8.86 -8.27
C ALA A 393 14.61 -10.37 -8.46
N ARG A 394 13.80 -11.04 -9.31
CA ARG A 394 13.86 -12.48 -9.59
C ARG A 394 13.94 -13.32 -8.31
N VAL A 395 13.21 -12.88 -7.28
CA VAL A 395 13.18 -13.59 -6.01
C VAL A 395 12.41 -14.89 -6.24
N PRO A 396 12.99 -16.07 -5.93
CA PRO A 396 12.29 -17.33 -6.02
C PRO A 396 11.28 -17.44 -4.86
N CYS A 397 10.18 -16.70 -4.94
CA CYS A 397 9.09 -16.71 -3.96
C CYS A 397 7.96 -17.70 -4.33
N THR A 398 8.12 -18.45 -5.42
CA THR A 398 7.09 -19.33 -6.01
C THR A 398 7.19 -20.80 -5.62
N ARG A 399 8.10 -21.18 -4.70
CA ARG A 399 8.28 -22.59 -4.32
C ARG A 399 6.97 -23.27 -3.84
N ASP A 400 5.97 -22.48 -3.45
CA ASP A 400 4.69 -22.96 -2.91
C ASP A 400 3.47 -22.33 -3.60
N LEU A 401 3.66 -21.63 -4.73
CA LEU A 401 2.53 -21.13 -5.50
C LEU A 401 1.86 -22.30 -6.24
N THR A 402 0.60 -22.57 -5.93
CA THR A 402 -0.16 -23.67 -6.53
C THR A 402 -1.11 -23.20 -7.62
N GLN A 403 -1.58 -24.15 -8.43
CA GLN A 403 -2.64 -23.87 -9.41
C GLN A 403 -3.93 -23.40 -8.71
N GLU A 404 -4.23 -23.91 -7.51
CA GLU A 404 -5.36 -23.50 -6.69
C GLU A 404 -5.28 -22.01 -6.27
N ASP A 405 -4.07 -21.52 -5.96
CA ASP A 405 -3.85 -20.11 -5.62
C ASP A 405 -4.13 -19.19 -6.82
N LEU A 406 -3.69 -19.56 -8.03
CA LEU A 406 -4.05 -18.82 -9.25
C LEU A 406 -5.57 -18.82 -9.50
N GLN A 407 -6.22 -19.96 -9.29
CA GLN A 407 -7.68 -20.06 -9.44
C GLN A 407 -8.43 -19.18 -8.42
N LEU A 408 -7.87 -18.97 -7.22
CA LEU A 408 -8.42 -18.02 -6.27
C LEU A 408 -8.32 -16.58 -6.79
N MET A 409 -7.19 -16.19 -7.38
CA MET A 409 -7.01 -14.86 -7.96
C MET A 409 -7.99 -14.61 -9.11
N PHE A 410 -8.14 -15.58 -10.03
CA PHE A 410 -9.06 -15.45 -11.16
C PHE A 410 -10.52 -15.31 -10.70
N LYS A 411 -10.93 -16.13 -9.73
CA LYS A 411 -12.28 -16.03 -9.14
C LYS A 411 -12.49 -14.72 -8.39
N SER A 412 -11.45 -14.19 -7.75
CA SER A 412 -11.51 -12.91 -7.05
C SER A 412 -11.70 -11.74 -8.02
N GLU A 413 -10.99 -11.75 -9.14
CA GLU A 413 -11.19 -10.78 -10.23
C GLU A 413 -12.61 -10.86 -10.79
N GLN A 414 -13.08 -12.06 -11.14
CA GLN A 414 -14.43 -12.27 -11.72
C GLN A 414 -15.57 -11.82 -10.80
N ARG A 415 -15.35 -11.85 -9.48
CA ARG A 415 -16.34 -11.45 -8.46
C ARG A 415 -16.30 -9.97 -8.15
N CYS A 416 -15.19 -9.30 -8.44
CA CYS A 416 -15.03 -7.90 -8.10
C CYS A 416 -15.82 -7.04 -9.10
N SER A 417 -16.61 -6.10 -8.57
CA SER A 417 -17.34 -5.14 -9.41
C SER A 417 -16.52 -3.88 -9.70
N ASP A 418 -15.50 -3.61 -8.89
CA ASP A 418 -14.67 -2.43 -9.05
C ASP A 418 -13.61 -2.65 -10.15
N ALA A 419 -13.56 -1.73 -11.10
CA ALA A 419 -12.67 -1.83 -12.25
C ALA A 419 -11.19 -1.62 -11.87
N ASN A 420 -10.88 -0.71 -10.94
CA ASN A 420 -9.50 -0.48 -10.48
C ASN A 420 -8.95 -1.70 -9.74
N VAL A 421 -9.76 -2.30 -8.87
CA VAL A 421 -9.40 -3.54 -8.18
C VAL A 421 -9.15 -4.67 -9.18
N ARG A 422 -10.02 -4.84 -10.19
CA ARG A 422 -9.82 -5.84 -11.24
C ARG A 422 -8.54 -5.62 -12.02
N ALA A 423 -8.24 -4.38 -12.42
CA ALA A 423 -6.99 -4.04 -13.10
C ALA A 423 -5.76 -4.43 -12.26
N ASN A 424 -5.77 -4.11 -10.96
CA ASN A 424 -4.69 -4.49 -10.06
C ASN A 424 -4.53 -6.01 -9.94
N LEU A 425 -5.63 -6.77 -9.90
CA LEU A 425 -5.61 -8.23 -9.86
C LEU A 425 -5.09 -8.84 -11.17
N ILE A 426 -5.51 -8.31 -12.33
CA ILE A 426 -5.03 -8.73 -13.65
C ILE A 426 -3.51 -8.56 -13.73
N ARG A 427 -3.00 -7.38 -13.40
CA ARG A 427 -1.54 -7.11 -13.40
C ARG A 427 -0.78 -7.95 -12.37
N SER A 428 -1.40 -8.23 -11.21
CA SER A 428 -0.82 -9.14 -10.20
C SER A 428 -0.67 -10.56 -10.74
N VAL A 429 -1.66 -11.06 -11.47
CA VAL A 429 -1.60 -12.36 -12.16
C VAL A 429 -0.49 -12.36 -13.22
N GLY A 430 -0.35 -11.28 -13.99
CA GLY A 430 0.74 -11.12 -14.95
C GLY A 430 2.12 -11.18 -14.31
N SER A 431 2.32 -10.44 -13.23
CA SER A 431 3.57 -10.45 -12.46
C SER A 431 3.93 -11.84 -11.95
N LEU A 432 2.93 -12.64 -11.54
CA LEU A 432 3.16 -14.05 -11.20
C LEU A 432 3.59 -14.88 -12.42
N GLY A 433 3.01 -14.62 -13.59
CA GLY A 433 3.44 -15.21 -14.86
C GLY A 433 4.94 -14.98 -15.11
N LEU A 434 5.39 -13.73 -14.99
CA LEU A 434 6.81 -13.36 -15.15
C LEU A 434 7.73 -14.02 -14.11
N ILE A 435 7.28 -14.19 -12.86
CA ILE A 435 8.05 -14.94 -11.85
C ILE A 435 8.12 -16.43 -12.21
N LEU A 436 7.03 -17.00 -12.73
CA LEU A 436 6.96 -18.42 -13.10
C LEU A 436 7.86 -18.78 -14.28
N VAL A 437 8.11 -17.86 -15.21
CA VAL A 437 9.07 -18.07 -16.32
C VAL A 437 10.46 -18.44 -15.79
N ASN A 438 10.84 -17.91 -14.63
CA ASN A 438 12.13 -18.16 -14.00
C ASN A 438 12.09 -19.29 -12.95
N SER A 439 11.02 -20.08 -12.88
CA SER A 439 10.84 -21.14 -11.87
C SER A 439 11.75 -22.34 -12.12
N THR A 440 12.21 -22.99 -11.04
CA THR A 440 12.98 -24.25 -11.14
C THR A 440 12.11 -25.46 -11.54
N ASP A 441 10.80 -25.42 -11.27
CA ASP A 441 9.85 -26.46 -11.71
C ASP A 441 9.17 -26.05 -13.01
N MET A 442 9.83 -26.36 -14.12
CA MET A 442 9.36 -25.99 -15.46
C MET A 442 8.04 -26.68 -15.84
N THR A 443 7.73 -27.86 -15.31
CA THR A 443 6.51 -28.58 -15.70
C THR A 443 5.29 -27.93 -15.08
N THR A 444 5.35 -27.67 -13.78
CA THR A 444 4.26 -26.99 -13.05
C THR A 444 4.13 -25.53 -13.51
N ALA A 445 5.26 -24.83 -13.66
CA ALA A 445 5.27 -23.44 -14.15
C ALA A 445 4.64 -23.34 -15.54
N HIS A 446 4.97 -24.24 -16.47
CA HIS A 446 4.38 -24.27 -17.81
C HIS A 446 2.86 -24.45 -17.76
N ALA A 447 2.35 -25.34 -16.91
CA ALA A 447 0.91 -25.53 -16.75
C ALA A 447 0.22 -24.26 -16.21
N MET A 448 0.84 -23.59 -15.24
CA MET A 448 0.35 -22.36 -14.63
C MET A 448 0.39 -21.16 -15.57
N ILE A 449 1.48 -20.97 -16.33
CA ILE A 449 1.59 -19.94 -17.38
C ILE A 449 0.48 -20.12 -18.42
N LYS A 450 0.22 -21.36 -18.86
CA LYS A 450 -0.94 -21.64 -19.73
C LYS A 450 -2.27 -21.30 -19.08
N SER A 451 -2.41 -21.49 -17.77
CA SER A 451 -3.61 -21.08 -17.06
C SER A 451 -3.77 -19.56 -17.01
N ILE A 452 -2.67 -18.83 -16.80
CA ILE A 452 -2.63 -17.36 -16.82
C ILE A 452 -3.01 -16.83 -18.20
N GLY A 453 -2.40 -17.34 -19.27
CA GLY A 453 -2.73 -16.90 -20.64
C GLY A 453 -4.18 -17.17 -21.02
N ARG A 454 -4.76 -18.30 -20.61
CA ARG A 454 -6.20 -18.57 -20.83
C ARG A 454 -7.09 -17.60 -20.06
N PHE A 455 -6.73 -17.27 -18.82
CA PHE A 455 -7.46 -16.29 -18.01
C PHE A 455 -7.41 -14.89 -18.64
N LEU A 456 -6.24 -14.41 -19.05
CA LEU A 456 -6.09 -13.09 -19.68
C LEU A 456 -6.86 -13.00 -21.01
N LEU A 457 -6.86 -14.05 -21.82
CA LEU A 457 -7.69 -14.12 -23.05
C LEU A 457 -9.20 -14.10 -22.73
N GLU A 458 -9.63 -14.75 -21.65
CA GLU A 458 -11.02 -14.71 -21.18
C GLU A 458 -11.40 -13.28 -20.75
N VAL A 459 -10.54 -12.59 -20.00
CA VAL A 459 -10.73 -11.18 -19.59
C VAL A 459 -10.91 -10.30 -20.83
N CYS A 460 -10.02 -10.39 -21.82
CA CYS A 460 -10.13 -9.63 -23.08
C CYS A 460 -11.49 -9.82 -23.81
N SER A 461 -12.09 -11.01 -23.65
CA SER A 461 -13.35 -11.37 -24.30
C SER A 461 -14.58 -10.94 -23.50
N ARG A 462 -14.51 -11.05 -22.16
CA ARG A 462 -15.63 -10.84 -21.23
C ARG A 462 -15.80 -9.38 -20.80
N GLU A 463 -14.70 -8.64 -20.68
CA GLU A 463 -14.71 -7.30 -20.12
C GLU A 463 -15.50 -6.30 -20.97
N SER A 464 -16.23 -5.41 -20.32
CA SER A 464 -16.99 -4.35 -21.00
C SER A 464 -16.15 -3.10 -21.24
N GLU A 465 -15.34 -2.73 -20.25
CA GLU A 465 -14.53 -1.51 -20.25
C GLU A 465 -13.30 -1.68 -21.14
N LEU A 466 -13.14 -0.83 -22.15
CA LEU A 466 -12.03 -0.92 -23.10
C LEU A 466 -10.66 -0.81 -22.42
N TRP A 467 -10.51 0.05 -21.42
CA TRP A 467 -9.24 0.24 -20.72
C TRP A 467 -8.83 -1.03 -19.95
N LEU A 468 -9.76 -1.78 -19.35
CA LEU A 468 -9.45 -3.07 -18.72
C LEU A 468 -9.03 -4.14 -19.73
N VAL A 469 -9.64 -4.11 -20.93
CA VAL A 469 -9.22 -4.98 -22.01
C VAL A 469 -7.80 -4.64 -22.46
N ALA A 470 -7.46 -3.36 -22.55
CA ALA A 470 -6.10 -2.91 -22.86
C ALA A 470 -5.10 -3.39 -21.79
N GLU A 471 -5.42 -3.24 -20.50
CA GLU A 471 -4.59 -3.76 -19.40
C GLU A 471 -4.36 -5.26 -19.47
N SER A 472 -5.41 -6.02 -19.80
CA SER A 472 -5.28 -7.47 -19.94
C SER A 472 -4.46 -7.86 -21.16
N LEU A 473 -4.49 -7.08 -22.24
CA LEU A 473 -3.67 -7.31 -23.43
C LEU A 473 -2.21 -6.95 -23.15
N ASP A 474 -1.95 -5.81 -22.51
CA ASP A 474 -0.62 -5.38 -22.08
C ASP A 474 0.03 -6.45 -21.20
N THR A 475 -0.69 -6.88 -20.16
CA THR A 475 -0.28 -7.97 -19.27
C THR A 475 -0.02 -9.29 -20.02
N LEU A 476 -0.80 -9.58 -21.07
CA LEU A 476 -0.61 -10.78 -21.89
C LEU A 476 0.67 -10.66 -22.74
N MET A 477 0.95 -9.48 -23.29
CA MET A 477 2.17 -9.24 -24.07
C MET A 477 3.40 -9.26 -23.18
N ASP A 478 3.33 -8.74 -21.94
CA ASP A 478 4.42 -8.86 -20.97
C ASP A 478 4.76 -10.33 -20.67
N VAL A 479 3.74 -11.15 -20.40
CA VAL A 479 3.95 -12.56 -20.04
C VAL A 479 4.42 -13.39 -21.24
N PHE A 480 3.95 -13.10 -22.45
CA PHE A 480 4.25 -13.87 -23.66
C PHE A 480 5.19 -13.16 -24.64
N GLY A 481 5.94 -12.16 -24.17
CA GLY A 481 6.83 -11.35 -24.99
C GLY A 481 8.19 -12.00 -25.28
N GLU A 482 8.56 -13.01 -24.49
CA GLU A 482 9.87 -13.67 -24.52
C GLU A 482 9.77 -15.15 -24.93
N ASP A 483 10.82 -15.66 -25.57
CA ASP A 483 10.92 -17.00 -26.16
C ASP A 483 10.63 -18.14 -25.17
N GLU A 484 10.90 -17.96 -23.87
CA GLU A 484 10.66 -18.97 -22.83
C GLU A 484 9.19 -19.40 -22.74
N THR A 485 8.28 -18.57 -23.24
CA THR A 485 6.83 -18.81 -23.17
C THR A 485 6.20 -19.26 -24.48
N ASP A 486 6.99 -19.40 -25.56
CA ASP A 486 6.51 -19.76 -26.91
C ASP A 486 5.73 -21.07 -26.92
N GLN A 487 6.25 -22.10 -26.24
CA GLN A 487 5.57 -23.39 -26.18
C GLN A 487 4.23 -23.28 -25.44
N ALA A 488 4.15 -22.42 -24.40
CA ALA A 488 2.91 -22.20 -23.68
C ALA A 488 1.92 -21.42 -24.54
N ALA A 489 2.38 -20.43 -25.30
CA ALA A 489 1.59 -19.68 -26.27
C ALA A 489 1.01 -20.57 -27.38
N ALA A 490 1.83 -21.48 -27.93
CA ALA A 490 1.42 -22.47 -28.91
C ALA A 490 0.36 -23.42 -28.34
N ASP A 491 0.60 -23.97 -27.15
CA ASP A 491 -0.32 -24.90 -26.46
C ASP A 491 -1.71 -24.30 -26.19
N ILE A 492 -1.82 -22.97 -26.04
CA ILE A 492 -3.11 -22.28 -25.82
C ILE A 492 -3.71 -21.66 -27.08
N ALA A 493 -3.05 -21.83 -28.23
CA ALA A 493 -3.37 -21.19 -29.52
C ALA A 493 -3.51 -19.67 -29.39
N LEU A 494 -2.53 -19.04 -28.72
CA LEU A 494 -2.57 -17.62 -28.33
C LEU A 494 -2.82 -16.69 -29.54
N VAL A 495 -2.02 -16.83 -30.60
CA VAL A 495 -2.07 -15.97 -31.79
C VAL A 495 -3.41 -16.09 -32.52
N ASP A 496 -3.94 -17.30 -32.66
CA ASP A 496 -5.23 -17.53 -33.33
C ASP A 496 -6.39 -16.90 -32.55
N LYS A 497 -6.35 -17.01 -31.21
CA LYS A 497 -7.35 -16.38 -30.34
C LYS A 497 -7.26 -14.86 -30.36
N LEU A 498 -6.06 -14.30 -30.31
CA LEU A 498 -5.86 -12.85 -30.45
C LEU A 498 -6.39 -12.35 -31.80
N ARG A 499 -6.09 -13.04 -32.90
CA ARG A 499 -6.61 -12.72 -34.24
C ARG A 499 -8.13 -12.72 -34.28
N ALA A 500 -8.78 -13.66 -33.58
CA ALA A 500 -10.23 -13.71 -33.46
C ALA A 500 -10.82 -12.54 -32.64
N LEU A 501 -10.06 -11.97 -31.69
CA LEU A 501 -10.47 -10.81 -30.89
C LEU A 501 -10.33 -9.48 -31.61
N VAL A 502 -9.39 -9.35 -32.57
CA VAL A 502 -9.10 -8.09 -33.29
C VAL A 502 -10.36 -7.36 -33.80
N PRO A 503 -11.33 -8.01 -34.48
CA PRO A 503 -12.53 -7.31 -34.97
C PRO A 503 -13.37 -6.71 -33.83
N SER A 504 -13.53 -7.44 -32.73
CA SER A 504 -14.28 -6.99 -31.54
C SER A 504 -13.58 -5.81 -30.86
N LEU A 505 -12.25 -5.89 -30.74
CA LEU A 505 -11.43 -4.81 -30.18
C LEU A 505 -11.51 -3.54 -31.04
N LYS A 506 -11.35 -3.66 -32.36
CA LYS A 506 -11.49 -2.52 -33.29
C LYS A 506 -12.86 -1.87 -33.17
N TYR A 507 -13.92 -2.68 -33.06
CA TYR A 507 -15.27 -2.15 -32.86
C TYR A 507 -15.41 -1.38 -31.54
N LYS A 508 -14.89 -1.92 -30.43
CA LYS A 508 -14.88 -1.22 -29.14
C LYS A 508 -14.09 0.09 -29.17
N VAL A 509 -12.93 0.11 -29.82
CA VAL A 509 -12.09 1.31 -29.97
C VAL A 509 -12.81 2.40 -30.77
N ILE A 510 -13.64 2.05 -31.76
CA ILE A 510 -14.41 3.03 -32.54
C ILE A 510 -15.58 3.61 -31.73
N LEU A 511 -16.12 2.87 -30.77
CA LEU A 511 -17.27 3.29 -29.96
C LEU A 511 -16.91 4.23 -28.80
N HIS A 512 -15.64 4.20 -28.36
CA HIS A 512 -15.09 5.10 -27.35
C HIS A 512 -14.38 6.28 -28.03
#